data_AF-K1SG18-F1
#
_entry.id   AF-K1SG18-F1
#
_cell.length_a   1.000
_cell.length_b   1.000
_cell.length_c   1.000
_cell.angle_alpha   90.00
_cell.angle_beta   90.00
_cell.angle_gamma   90.00
#
_symmetry.space_group_name_H-M   'P 1'
#
loop_
_entity.id
_entity.type
_entity.pdbx_description
1 polymer ?
#
loop_
_entity_poly.entity_id
_entity_poly.type
_entity_poly.pdbx_seq_one_letter_code
_entity_poly.pdbx_strand_id
1 'polypeptide(L)'
;RPNHSTANITANNNIVILVGNKAIYKFADTQGTGHTLTGSGNIEITGIVHGGFSSGTAYGNEIHVYGTDTKVKGIADFDNLNFYINHKMTYGDVMLKITGDGETDISARNVIVNVDGAPKAKGDLNTITLIQKTDEDEDSIIVAPNNDNITVNFGPVLTGTGTVALTEDQKDLVLTLKNITV
;
A
#
# COMPACT_ATOMS: atom_id res chain seq x y z
N ARG A 1 -28.14 -36.38 -2.76
CA ARG A 1 -27.98 -34.94 -2.48
C ARG A 1 -26.93 -34.78 -1.40
N PRO A 2 -25.68 -34.36 -1.69
CA PRO A 2 -24.78 -33.98 -0.62
C PRO A 2 -25.10 -32.56 -0.15
N ASN A 3 -25.14 -32.44 1.16
CA ASN A 3 -25.42 -31.24 1.93
C ASN A 3 -24.12 -30.43 2.00
N HIS A 4 -23.96 -29.40 1.15
CA HIS A 4 -22.85 -28.46 1.27
C HIS A 4 -23.21 -27.43 2.34
N SER A 5 -22.89 -27.74 3.59
CA SER A 5 -22.74 -26.73 4.61
C SER A 5 -21.47 -25.94 4.30
N THR A 6 -21.62 -24.84 3.55
CA THR A 6 -20.59 -23.79 3.48
C THR A 6 -20.58 -23.11 4.85
N ALA A 7 -19.72 -23.59 5.75
CA ALA A 7 -19.38 -22.81 6.93
C ALA A 7 -18.85 -21.46 6.43
N ASN A 8 -19.49 -20.37 6.85
CA ASN A 8 -19.01 -19.01 6.62
C ASN A 8 -17.63 -18.89 7.27
N ILE A 9 -16.58 -18.96 6.46
CA ILE A 9 -15.23 -18.61 6.91
C ILE A 9 -15.16 -17.09 6.90
N THR A 10 -15.21 -16.46 8.07
CA THR A 10 -14.94 -15.03 8.22
C THR A 10 -13.43 -14.84 8.13
N ALA A 11 -12.96 -14.18 7.07
CA ALA A 11 -11.55 -13.84 6.91
C ALA A 11 -11.24 -12.60 7.77
N ASN A 12 -10.40 -12.76 8.79
CA ASN A 12 -9.95 -11.69 9.70
C ASN A 12 -8.43 -11.70 9.77
N ASN A 13 -7.81 -10.53 9.95
CA ASN A 13 -6.36 -10.36 10.09
C ASN A 13 -5.54 -10.90 8.89
N ASN A 14 -6.03 -10.75 7.67
CA ASN A 14 -5.24 -11.16 6.50
C ASN A 14 -4.13 -10.13 6.26
N ILE A 15 -2.91 -10.64 6.03
CA ILE A 15 -1.75 -9.81 5.69
C ILE A 15 -1.38 -10.10 4.25
N VAL A 16 -1.42 -9.07 3.40
CA VAL A 16 -0.91 -9.14 2.02
C VAL A 16 0.42 -8.40 1.97
N ILE A 17 1.50 -9.12 1.69
CA ILE A 17 2.84 -8.51 1.59
C ILE A 17 3.22 -8.39 0.13
N LEU A 18 3.41 -7.18 -0.39
CA LEU A 18 3.86 -6.90 -1.76
C LEU A 18 5.34 -6.47 -1.73
N VAL A 19 6.24 -7.28 -2.32
CA VAL A 19 7.69 -7.02 -2.34
C VAL A 19 8.23 -6.98 -3.77
N GLY A 20 8.74 -5.84 -4.24
CA GLY A 20 9.31 -5.67 -5.59
C GLY A 20 10.83 -5.92 -5.72
N ASN A 21 11.24 -6.47 -6.88
CA ASN A 21 12.58 -6.69 -7.47
C ASN A 21 13.50 -7.90 -7.06
N LYS A 22 13.01 -9.17 -6.95
CA LYS A 22 13.57 -10.51 -7.43
C LYS A 22 12.78 -11.81 -6.93
N ALA A 23 11.89 -12.48 -7.70
CA ALA A 23 11.00 -13.61 -7.34
C ALA A 23 10.24 -14.34 -8.51
N ILE A 24 10.02 -15.65 -8.35
CA ILE A 24 9.30 -16.56 -9.28
C ILE A 24 8.10 -17.15 -8.52
N TYR A 25 6.85 -17.22 -9.05
CA TYR A 25 5.84 -18.25 -8.68
C TYR A 25 4.60 -18.35 -9.60
N LYS A 26 3.91 -19.51 -9.49
CA LYS A 26 2.58 -19.90 -10.01
C LYS A 26 1.57 -20.02 -8.85
N PHE A 27 0.27 -19.86 -9.13
CA PHE A 27 -0.83 -19.96 -8.16
C PHE A 27 -1.37 -21.39 -7.93
N ALA A 28 -1.85 -21.66 -6.71
CA ALA A 28 -3.05 -22.46 -6.44
C ALA A 28 -3.59 -22.23 -5.00
N ASP A 29 -4.80 -21.64 -4.92
CA ASP A 29 -5.82 -21.72 -3.86
C ASP A 29 -5.82 -20.84 -2.58
N THR A 30 -7.08 -20.70 -2.11
CA THR A 30 -7.71 -19.94 -1.01
C THR A 30 -7.22 -20.32 0.39
N GLN A 31 -7.17 -19.40 1.37
CA GLN A 31 -7.54 -19.54 2.81
C GLN A 31 -6.63 -18.75 3.80
N GLY A 32 -7.23 -17.82 4.56
CA GLY A 32 -7.08 -17.62 6.02
C GLY A 32 -5.68 -17.52 6.67
N THR A 33 -4.62 -17.33 5.92
CA THR A 33 -3.25 -17.13 6.41
C THR A 33 -2.61 -16.02 5.59
N GLY A 34 -1.75 -15.21 6.20
CA GLY A 34 -1.09 -14.09 5.51
C GLY A 34 -0.48 -14.53 4.18
N HIS A 35 -0.86 -13.87 3.10
CA HIS A 35 -0.40 -14.16 1.74
C HIS A 35 0.76 -13.21 1.41
N THR A 36 1.98 -13.75 1.34
CA THR A 36 3.16 -12.99 0.93
C THR A 36 3.35 -13.09 -0.59
N LEU A 37 3.15 -11.99 -1.31
CA LEU A 37 3.44 -11.81 -2.72
C LEU A 37 4.83 -11.17 -2.89
N THR A 38 5.86 -12.01 -2.93
CA THR A 38 7.23 -11.57 -3.25
C THR A 38 7.47 -11.68 -4.76
N GLY A 39 7.95 -10.60 -5.41
CA GLY A 39 8.02 -10.40 -6.87
C GLY A 39 9.42 -10.07 -7.41
N SER A 40 9.71 -10.41 -8.69
CA SER A 40 11.05 -10.25 -9.34
C SER A 40 11.52 -8.93 -9.84
N GLY A 41 10.54 -8.09 -9.92
CA GLY A 41 10.53 -6.79 -10.53
C GLY A 41 9.20 -6.23 -10.10
N ASN A 42 8.53 -5.59 -11.02
CA ASN A 42 7.26 -4.95 -10.78
C ASN A 42 6.20 -6.03 -10.53
N ILE A 43 5.50 -5.94 -9.39
CA ILE A 43 4.31 -6.74 -9.14
C ILE A 43 3.18 -6.07 -9.93
N GLU A 44 2.51 -6.80 -10.81
CA GLU A 44 1.35 -6.30 -11.53
C GLU A 44 0.15 -7.22 -11.29
N ILE A 45 -0.83 -6.71 -10.54
CA ILE A 45 -2.07 -7.42 -10.23
C ILE A 45 -3.19 -6.76 -11.02
N THR A 46 -3.72 -7.45 -12.02
CA THR A 46 -4.77 -6.93 -12.92
C THR A 46 -6.16 -6.88 -12.29
N GLY A 47 -6.30 -7.40 -11.07
CA GLY A 47 -7.51 -7.34 -10.25
C GLY A 47 -7.37 -6.44 -9.02
N ILE A 48 -8.50 -6.19 -8.35
CA ILE A 48 -8.51 -5.52 -7.05
C ILE A 48 -7.93 -6.48 -6.01
N VAL A 49 -7.03 -5.98 -5.17
CA VAL A 49 -6.52 -6.72 -4.02
C VAL A 49 -7.46 -6.47 -2.84
N HIS A 50 -8.04 -7.54 -2.30
CA HIS A 50 -8.93 -7.47 -1.14
C HIS A 50 -8.22 -7.98 0.12
N GLY A 51 -8.33 -7.24 1.22
CA GLY A 51 -7.91 -7.68 2.56
C GLY A 51 -8.81 -8.75 3.16
N GLY A 52 -9.93 -9.06 2.51
CA GLY A 52 -10.87 -10.12 2.86
C GLY A 52 -12.18 -9.88 2.13
N PHE A 53 -12.93 -10.95 1.84
CA PHE A 53 -14.24 -10.83 1.19
C PHE A 53 -15.28 -11.53 2.05
N SER A 54 -16.08 -10.77 2.81
CA SER A 54 -17.28 -11.31 3.47
C SER A 54 -18.30 -10.22 3.77
N SER A 55 -19.57 -10.60 3.88
CA SER A 55 -20.73 -9.73 4.15
C SER A 55 -20.83 -9.24 5.61
N GLY A 56 -19.69 -9.10 6.31
CA GLY A 56 -19.62 -8.68 7.71
C GLY A 56 -18.39 -7.81 7.96
N THR A 57 -18.33 -7.17 9.12
CA THR A 57 -17.20 -6.31 9.51
C THR A 57 -15.95 -7.16 9.74
N ALA A 58 -15.05 -7.16 8.75
CA ALA A 58 -13.71 -7.70 8.88
C ALA A 58 -12.79 -6.57 9.36
N TYR A 59 -12.10 -6.79 10.47
CA TYR A 59 -11.15 -5.86 11.07
C TYR A 59 -9.77 -6.50 11.15
N GLY A 60 -8.74 -5.66 11.20
CA GLY A 60 -7.33 -6.03 11.33
C GLY A 60 -6.65 -6.48 10.04
N ASN A 61 -7.27 -6.27 8.87
CA ASN A 61 -6.65 -6.63 7.58
C ASN A 61 -5.57 -5.62 7.20
N GLU A 62 -4.45 -6.11 6.69
CA GLU A 62 -3.29 -5.27 6.40
C GLU A 62 -2.71 -5.55 5.01
N ILE A 63 -2.31 -4.48 4.34
CA ILE A 63 -1.42 -4.55 3.18
C ILE A 63 -0.07 -3.94 3.55
N HIS A 64 1.00 -4.62 3.17
CA HIS A 64 2.37 -4.20 3.44
C HIS A 64 3.07 -4.05 2.09
N VAL A 65 3.53 -2.84 1.79
CA VAL A 65 4.21 -2.51 0.53
C VAL A 65 5.66 -2.18 0.84
N TYR A 66 6.56 -2.96 0.24
CA TYR A 66 8.01 -2.77 0.35
C TYR A 66 8.58 -2.37 -1.01
N GLY A 67 9.35 -1.28 -1.02
CA GLY A 67 10.01 -0.80 -2.22
C GLY A 67 9.07 -0.08 -3.18
N THR A 68 9.35 -0.19 -4.49
CA THR A 68 8.76 0.66 -5.54
C THR A 68 8.11 -0.17 -6.64
N ASP A 69 7.36 0.51 -7.51
CA ASP A 69 6.77 -0.01 -8.76
C ASP A 69 5.84 -1.23 -8.57
N THR A 70 5.14 -1.30 -7.43
CA THR A 70 4.02 -2.24 -7.27
C THR A 70 2.80 -1.66 -7.97
N LYS A 71 2.10 -2.47 -8.77
CA LYS A 71 0.89 -2.10 -9.50
C LYS A 71 -0.26 -3.02 -9.16
N VAL A 72 -1.43 -2.45 -8.91
CA VAL A 72 -2.69 -3.17 -8.69
C VAL A 72 -3.83 -2.44 -9.37
N LYS A 73 -4.90 -3.15 -9.75
CA LYS A 73 -6.10 -2.48 -10.29
C LYS A 73 -6.85 -1.68 -9.22
N GLY A 74 -6.76 -2.09 -7.97
CA GLY A 74 -7.36 -1.38 -6.83
C GLY A 74 -7.00 -2.08 -5.52
N ILE A 75 -7.34 -1.44 -4.41
CA ILE A 75 -7.26 -2.03 -3.07
C ILE A 75 -8.60 -1.84 -2.36
N ALA A 76 -9.03 -2.84 -1.60
CA ALA A 76 -10.27 -2.81 -0.83
C ALA A 76 -10.17 -3.65 0.43
N ASP A 77 -11.02 -3.37 1.41
CA ASP A 77 -11.22 -4.20 2.61
C ASP A 77 -9.97 -4.39 3.49
N PHE A 78 -9.09 -3.38 3.52
CA PHE A 78 -7.97 -3.27 4.45
C PHE A 78 -8.26 -2.24 5.54
N ASP A 79 -7.77 -2.48 6.74
CA ASP A 79 -7.76 -1.52 7.84
C ASP A 79 -6.44 -0.73 7.85
N ASN A 80 -5.32 -1.40 7.59
CA ASN A 80 -3.98 -0.82 7.65
C ASN A 80 -3.26 -0.91 6.29
N LEU A 81 -2.78 0.23 5.80
CA LEU A 81 -1.87 0.34 4.67
C LEU A 81 -0.47 0.66 5.20
N ASN A 82 0.43 -0.31 5.14
CA ASN A 82 1.78 -0.20 5.68
C ASN A 82 2.79 -0.02 4.54
N PHE A 83 3.54 1.08 4.57
CA PHE A 83 4.57 1.41 3.59
C PHE A 83 5.94 1.40 4.24
N TYR A 84 6.88 0.65 3.67
CA TYR A 84 8.23 0.50 4.21
C TYR A 84 9.26 1.12 3.26
N ILE A 85 9.82 2.23 3.69
CA ILE A 85 10.80 3.03 2.95
C ILE A 85 12.20 2.72 3.45
N ASN A 86 13.10 2.43 2.52
CA ASN A 86 14.48 2.09 2.83
C ASN A 86 15.51 2.82 1.96
N HIS A 87 16.78 2.66 2.32
CA HIS A 87 17.93 3.29 1.66
C HIS A 87 18.14 2.92 0.18
N LYS A 88 17.38 1.97 -0.37
CA LYS A 88 17.43 1.61 -1.79
C LYS A 88 16.48 2.44 -2.65
N MET A 89 15.52 3.12 -2.03
CA MET A 89 14.57 4.00 -2.70
C MET A 89 15.19 5.38 -2.98
N THR A 90 14.60 6.07 -3.94
CA THR A 90 14.91 7.44 -4.34
C THR A 90 13.69 8.33 -4.11
N TYR A 91 13.90 9.62 -3.81
CA TYR A 91 12.80 10.57 -3.85
C TYR A 91 12.19 10.66 -5.26
N GLY A 92 10.87 10.75 -5.34
CA GLY A 92 10.05 10.68 -6.54
C GLY A 92 9.59 9.27 -6.88
N ASP A 93 10.09 8.24 -6.19
CA ASP A 93 9.66 6.87 -6.42
C ASP A 93 8.19 6.67 -6.02
N VAL A 94 7.50 5.81 -6.77
CA VAL A 94 6.13 5.37 -6.50
C VAL A 94 6.17 3.99 -5.84
N MET A 95 5.56 3.85 -4.67
CA MET A 95 5.49 2.56 -3.96
C MET A 95 4.38 1.67 -4.53
N LEU A 96 3.15 2.18 -4.54
CA LEU A 96 1.96 1.50 -5.04
C LEU A 96 1.27 2.34 -6.12
N LYS A 97 1.02 1.74 -7.27
CA LYS A 97 0.33 2.35 -8.40
C LYS A 97 -1.01 1.65 -8.62
N ILE A 98 -2.08 2.43 -8.57
CA ILE A 98 -3.46 1.99 -8.83
C ILE A 98 -3.80 2.28 -10.29
N THR A 99 -4.18 1.23 -11.02
CA THR A 99 -4.40 1.27 -12.49
C THR A 99 -5.84 0.94 -12.91
N GLY A 100 -6.79 0.87 -11.99
CA GLY A 100 -8.18 0.56 -12.32
C GLY A 100 -9.09 1.73 -12.06
N ASP A 101 -10.15 1.85 -12.87
CA ASP A 101 -10.98 3.04 -12.96
C ASP A 101 -11.75 3.38 -11.67
N GLY A 102 -11.98 4.67 -11.47
CA GLY A 102 -12.82 5.20 -10.40
C GLY A 102 -12.08 5.60 -9.12
N GLU A 103 -12.86 5.85 -8.08
CA GLU A 103 -12.39 6.30 -6.76
C GLU A 103 -11.73 5.17 -5.97
N THR A 104 -10.56 5.45 -5.39
CA THR A 104 -9.94 4.62 -4.35
C THR A 104 -10.11 5.31 -2.99
N ASP A 105 -11.11 4.85 -2.23
CA ASP A 105 -11.39 5.38 -0.90
C ASP A 105 -10.61 4.67 0.20
N ILE A 106 -9.70 5.42 0.83
CA ILE A 106 -8.91 5.00 1.99
C ILE A 106 -9.16 5.88 3.22
N SER A 107 -10.24 6.68 3.23
CA SER A 107 -10.57 7.64 4.30
C SER A 107 -10.63 7.02 5.70
N ALA A 108 -11.16 5.81 5.81
CA ALA A 108 -11.30 5.06 7.05
C ALA A 108 -10.11 4.13 7.38
N ARG A 109 -9.00 4.22 6.62
CA ARG A 109 -7.84 3.31 6.73
C ARG A 109 -6.73 4.01 7.49
N ASN A 110 -5.94 3.23 8.23
CA ASN A 110 -4.68 3.72 8.78
C ASN A 110 -3.59 3.65 7.72
N VAL A 111 -2.86 4.75 7.53
CA VAL A 111 -1.66 4.78 6.70
C VAL A 111 -0.44 4.88 7.60
N ILE A 112 0.34 3.80 7.63
CA ILE A 112 1.51 3.67 8.47
C ILE A 112 2.73 3.66 7.56
N VAL A 113 3.64 4.60 7.78
CA VAL A 113 4.87 4.72 7.01
C VAL A 113 6.05 4.48 7.93
N ASN A 114 6.86 3.47 7.61
CA ASN A 114 8.07 3.16 8.34
C ASN A 114 9.29 3.53 7.48
N VAL A 115 10.12 4.43 7.99
CA VAL A 115 11.33 4.90 7.30
C VAL A 115 12.54 4.31 8.02
N ASP A 116 13.21 3.34 7.40
CA ASP A 116 14.32 2.58 8.02
C ASP A 116 15.72 3.00 7.57
N GLY A 117 15.82 3.78 6.48
CA GLY A 117 17.08 4.30 5.95
C GLY A 117 16.87 5.61 5.19
N ALA A 118 17.93 6.40 5.06
CA ALA A 118 17.90 7.63 4.27
C ALA A 118 17.76 7.28 2.77
N PRO A 119 16.62 7.60 2.11
CA PRO A 119 16.47 7.38 0.69
C PRO A 119 17.53 8.16 -0.09
N LYS A 120 17.99 7.62 -1.22
CA LYS A 120 18.95 8.32 -2.07
C LYS A 120 18.26 9.51 -2.70
N ALA A 121 18.76 10.71 -2.48
CA ALA A 121 18.17 11.89 -3.10
C ALA A 121 18.51 11.99 -4.59
N LYS A 122 17.56 12.48 -5.39
CA LYS A 122 17.81 12.94 -6.77
C LYS A 122 17.21 14.34 -6.94
N GLY A 123 18.02 15.38 -6.75
CA GLY A 123 17.59 16.78 -6.82
C GLY A 123 16.91 17.28 -5.54
N ASP A 124 16.14 18.36 -5.65
CA ASP A 124 15.62 19.13 -4.50
C ASP A 124 14.24 18.67 -3.99
N LEU A 125 13.62 17.70 -4.65
CA LEU A 125 12.30 17.17 -4.28
C LEU A 125 12.47 16.02 -3.30
N ASN A 126 12.17 16.26 -2.02
CA ASN A 126 12.27 15.26 -0.94
C ASN A 126 10.91 14.57 -0.70
N THR A 127 10.28 14.09 -1.77
CA THR A 127 8.95 13.46 -1.72
C THR A 127 9.00 12.01 -2.19
N ILE A 128 8.19 11.12 -1.62
CA ILE A 128 7.98 9.74 -2.08
C ILE A 128 6.48 9.56 -2.28
N THR A 129 6.07 9.05 -3.43
CA THR A 129 4.66 8.77 -3.70
C THR A 129 4.31 7.40 -3.12
N LEU A 130 3.44 7.37 -2.13
CA LEU A 130 2.99 6.14 -1.49
C LEU A 130 1.98 5.42 -2.39
N ILE A 131 0.98 6.17 -2.87
CA ILE A 131 -0.08 5.68 -3.75
C ILE A 131 -0.25 6.66 -4.90
N GLN A 132 -0.27 6.17 -6.13
CA GLN A 132 -0.53 6.96 -7.33
C GLN A 132 -1.66 6.35 -8.16
N LYS A 133 -2.61 7.16 -8.59
CA LYS A 133 -3.69 6.80 -9.52
C LYS A 133 -3.35 7.30 -10.93
N THR A 134 -3.37 6.44 -11.95
CA THR A 134 -2.94 6.82 -13.32
C THR A 134 -3.93 6.51 -14.43
N ASP A 135 -5.23 6.49 -14.16
CA ASP A 135 -6.20 6.20 -15.22
C ASP A 135 -6.47 7.36 -16.16
N GLU A 136 -6.94 7.00 -17.36
CA GLU A 136 -7.38 7.90 -18.42
C GLU A 136 -8.67 8.65 -18.06
N ASP A 137 -9.41 8.16 -17.05
CA ASP A 137 -10.59 8.84 -16.51
C ASP A 137 -10.17 9.98 -15.56
N GLU A 138 -10.57 11.20 -15.93
CA GLU A 138 -10.29 12.41 -15.14
C GLU A 138 -10.91 12.32 -13.73
N ASP A 139 -11.98 11.54 -13.54
CA ASP A 139 -12.69 11.41 -12.25
C ASP A 139 -12.02 10.42 -11.27
N SER A 140 -10.98 9.70 -11.69
CA SER A 140 -10.31 8.71 -10.85
C SER A 140 -9.48 9.33 -9.72
N ILE A 141 -9.98 9.41 -8.48
CA ILE A 141 -9.27 10.05 -7.35
C ILE A 141 -8.85 9.07 -6.25
N ILE A 142 -7.96 9.54 -5.37
CA ILE A 142 -7.68 8.94 -4.06
C ILE A 142 -8.39 9.80 -2.99
N VAL A 143 -9.20 9.18 -2.15
CA VAL A 143 -9.74 9.84 -0.96
C VAL A 143 -8.83 9.53 0.22
N ALA A 144 -8.09 10.54 0.69
CA ALA A 144 -7.08 10.41 1.72
C ALA A 144 -7.66 10.03 3.10
N PRO A 145 -6.90 9.31 3.94
CA PRO A 145 -7.26 9.09 5.33
C PRO A 145 -7.29 10.41 6.11
N ASN A 146 -8.08 10.44 7.18
CA ASN A 146 -7.99 11.53 8.16
C ASN A 146 -6.59 11.62 8.78
N ASN A 147 -6.16 12.81 9.18
CA ASN A 147 -4.81 13.01 9.73
C ASN A 147 -4.49 12.12 10.94
N ASP A 148 -5.47 11.85 11.80
CA ASP A 148 -5.31 10.99 12.99
C ASP A 148 -5.04 9.51 12.62
N ASN A 149 -5.30 9.13 11.37
CA ASN A 149 -5.04 7.79 10.84
C ASN A 149 -3.67 7.69 10.14
N ILE A 150 -2.88 8.77 10.11
CA ILE A 150 -1.56 8.79 9.50
C ILE A 150 -0.50 8.68 10.59
N THR A 151 0.40 7.71 10.45
CA THR A 151 1.56 7.55 11.34
C THR A 151 2.84 7.45 10.51
N VAL A 152 3.87 8.22 10.90
CA VAL A 152 5.21 8.14 10.30
C VAL A 152 6.22 7.78 11.39
N ASN A 153 6.85 6.63 11.25
CA ASN A 153 7.83 6.09 12.18
C ASN A 153 9.23 6.17 11.55
N PHE A 154 10.19 6.68 12.32
CA PHE A 154 11.60 6.65 11.95
C PHE A 154 12.32 5.50 12.66
N GLY A 155 13.19 4.81 11.94
CA GLY A 155 14.07 3.80 12.50
C GLY A 155 14.95 4.36 13.62
N PRO A 156 15.50 3.50 14.49
CA PRO A 156 16.16 3.92 15.74
C PRO A 156 17.42 4.76 15.53
N VAL A 157 17.99 4.74 14.33
CA VAL A 157 19.18 5.49 13.94
C VAL A 157 18.85 6.69 13.07
N LEU A 158 17.57 7.01 12.87
CA LEU A 158 17.15 8.14 12.06
C LEU A 158 16.49 9.20 12.91
N THR A 159 16.74 10.45 12.56
CA THR A 159 15.94 11.58 13.03
C THR A 159 15.41 12.36 11.83
N GLY A 160 14.26 12.99 12.00
CA GLY A 160 13.63 13.75 10.94
C GLY A 160 12.15 13.98 11.21
N THR A 161 11.49 14.58 10.22
CA THR A 161 10.05 14.80 10.22
C THR A 161 9.46 14.32 8.92
N GLY A 162 8.26 13.78 8.97
CA GLY A 162 7.51 13.35 7.79
C GLY A 162 6.07 13.84 7.86
N THR A 163 5.51 14.19 6.71
CA THR A 163 4.10 14.52 6.56
C THR A 163 3.55 13.81 5.34
N VAL A 164 2.36 13.23 5.45
CA VAL A 164 1.66 12.63 4.31
C VAL A 164 0.52 13.57 3.90
N ALA A 165 0.40 13.84 2.60
CA ALA A 165 -0.63 14.69 2.05
C ALA A 165 -1.02 14.22 0.65
N LEU A 166 -2.20 14.62 0.22
CA LEU A 166 -2.69 14.39 -1.14
C LEU A 166 -2.25 15.54 -2.06
N THR A 167 -1.94 15.25 -3.31
CA THR A 167 -1.73 16.27 -4.34
C THR A 167 -3.02 17.03 -4.66
N GLU A 168 -2.89 18.21 -5.28
CA GLU A 168 -4.03 19.09 -5.60
C GLU A 168 -5.07 18.41 -6.51
N ASP A 169 -4.61 17.56 -7.43
CA ASP A 169 -5.43 16.78 -8.37
C ASP A 169 -6.02 15.50 -7.77
N GLN A 170 -5.72 15.23 -6.49
CA GLN A 170 -6.18 14.04 -5.78
C GLN A 170 -5.74 12.71 -6.40
N LYS A 171 -4.67 12.71 -7.21
CA LYS A 171 -4.15 11.50 -7.87
C LYS A 171 -3.05 10.81 -7.08
N ASP A 172 -2.32 11.55 -6.24
CA ASP A 172 -1.16 11.01 -5.50
C ASP A 172 -1.26 11.27 -3.99
N LEU A 173 -1.06 10.21 -3.19
CA LEU A 173 -0.78 10.30 -1.75
C LEU A 173 0.73 10.31 -1.55
N VAL A 174 1.27 11.44 -1.10
CA VAL A 174 2.70 11.73 -1.08
C VAL A 174 3.22 11.92 0.34
N LEU A 175 4.33 11.26 0.66
CA LEU A 175 5.14 11.52 1.84
C LEU A 175 6.18 12.60 1.53
N THR A 176 6.20 13.66 2.31
CA THR A 176 7.29 14.64 2.34
C THR A 176 8.19 14.38 3.54
N LEU A 177 9.48 14.16 3.29
CA LEU A 177 10.49 13.97 4.34
C LEU A 177 11.36 15.21 4.48
N LYS A 178 11.65 15.64 5.71
CA LYS A 178 12.51 16.79 6.02
C LYS A 178 13.45 16.47 7.16
N ASN A 179 14.65 17.07 7.11
CA ASN A 179 15.68 16.96 8.14
C ASN A 179 16.11 15.52 8.44
N ILE A 180 16.17 14.65 7.41
CA ILE A 180 16.56 13.25 7.60
C ILE A 180 18.06 13.18 7.87
N THR A 181 18.44 12.69 9.05
CA THR A 181 19.84 12.43 9.43
C THR A 181 19.98 11.04 10.04
N VAL A 182 21.19 10.48 9.94
CA VAL A 182 21.64 9.26 10.63
C VAL A 182 22.35 9.63 11.93
#